data_AF-A0A532EXH5-F1
#
_entry.id   AF-A0A532EXH5-F1
#
_cell.length_a   1.000
_cell.length_b   1.000
_cell.length_c   1.000
_cell.angle_alpha   90.00
_cell.angle_beta   90.00
_cell.angle_gamma   90.00
#
_symmetry.space_group_name_H-M   'P 1'
#
loop_
_entity.id
_entity.type
_entity.pdbx_description
1 polymer ?
#
loop_
_entity_poly.entity_id
_entity_poly.type
_entity_poly.pdbx_seq_one_letter_code
_entity_poly.pdbx_strand_id
1 'polypeptide(L)'
;MTECSSDLRKLGAGVSSAQDVAQRIASYLYRRFGNDQTGRQDCVLVRCFLTRSYRELDPQSQDCARRALSCGPGSLDMKCLTLFGTAGERPEWNDRNRSRRYRSIPITDKQVLSQFPMVSQLLQQLGVEVESKMQPKSDTRADRTERTLNVFYVAEAKGSPFVPAQEEFVIPFGIESILGFGGVFPSKEFFTIILFSREKISRETAELFKPLAVSVRSALVPFDGARP
;
A
#
# COMPACT_ATOMS: atom_id res chain seq x y z
N MET A 1 -14.30 10.70 9.60
CA MET A 1 -14.15 9.53 8.70
C MET A 1 -15.18 9.50 7.57
N THR A 2 -16.47 9.76 7.82
CA THR A 2 -17.52 9.72 6.79
C THR A 2 -17.29 10.69 5.61
N GLU A 3 -16.89 11.94 5.89
CA GLU A 3 -16.53 12.92 4.85
C GLU A 3 -15.35 12.42 4.00
N CYS A 4 -14.29 11.96 4.65
CA CYS A 4 -13.12 11.37 3.99
C CYS A 4 -13.49 10.20 3.06
N SER A 5 -14.37 9.29 3.50
CA SER A 5 -14.92 8.22 2.65
C SER A 5 -15.64 8.76 1.41
N SER A 6 -16.46 9.81 1.56
CA SER A 6 -17.21 10.40 0.45
C SER A 6 -16.28 11.01 -0.60
N ASP A 7 -15.27 11.75 -0.15
CA ASP A 7 -14.31 12.41 -1.05
C ASP A 7 -13.44 11.39 -1.78
N LEU A 8 -12.94 10.36 -1.08
CA LEU A 8 -12.14 9.29 -1.68
C LEU A 8 -12.87 8.61 -2.85
N ARG A 9 -14.18 8.38 -2.75
CA ARG A 9 -14.97 7.76 -3.85
C ARG A 9 -14.97 8.61 -5.11
N LYS A 10 -14.94 9.93 -4.96
CA LYS A 10 -14.99 10.89 -6.08
C LYS A 10 -13.64 11.07 -6.77
N LEU A 11 -12.54 10.68 -6.14
CA LEU A 11 -11.19 10.87 -6.70
C LEU A 11 -10.95 10.08 -8.00
N GLY A 12 -11.73 9.02 -8.23
CA GLY A 12 -11.73 8.27 -9.48
C GLY A 12 -12.47 8.94 -10.65
N ALA A 13 -13.17 10.07 -10.43
CA ALA A 13 -13.90 10.74 -11.49
C ALA A 13 -12.95 11.54 -12.43
N GLY A 14 -13.18 11.40 -13.74
CA GLY A 14 -12.48 12.19 -14.77
C GLY A 14 -10.98 11.89 -14.89
N VAL A 15 -10.54 10.69 -14.53
CA VAL A 15 -9.16 10.20 -14.66
C VAL A 15 -9.07 9.08 -15.68
N SER A 16 -7.88 8.91 -16.26
CA SER A 16 -7.66 7.95 -17.34
C SER A 16 -6.87 6.70 -16.90
N SER A 17 -6.26 6.70 -15.71
CA SER A 17 -5.43 5.58 -15.24
C SER A 17 -5.56 5.29 -13.75
N ALA A 18 -5.28 4.04 -13.35
CA ALA A 18 -5.15 3.66 -11.95
C ALA A 18 -4.06 4.46 -11.22
N GLN A 19 -2.99 4.82 -11.94
CA GLN A 19 -1.88 5.59 -11.40
C GLN A 19 -2.34 6.99 -10.96
N ASP A 20 -3.13 7.67 -11.80
CA ASP A 20 -3.64 9.00 -11.48
C ASP A 20 -4.57 8.97 -10.27
N VAL A 21 -5.42 7.95 -10.16
CA VAL A 21 -6.30 7.78 -8.99
C VAL A 21 -5.49 7.51 -7.73
N ALA A 22 -4.53 6.59 -7.79
CA ALA A 22 -3.67 6.26 -6.64
C ALA A 22 -2.86 7.48 -6.20
N GLN A 23 -2.35 8.28 -7.14
CA GLN A 23 -1.65 9.52 -6.83
C GLN A 23 -2.59 10.55 -6.18
N ARG A 24 -3.80 10.74 -6.71
CA ARG A 24 -4.82 11.62 -6.10
C ARG A 24 -5.17 11.18 -4.68
N ILE A 25 -5.33 9.87 -4.45
CA ILE A 25 -5.60 9.31 -3.12
C ILE A 25 -4.44 9.60 -2.16
N ALA A 26 -3.20 9.33 -2.57
CA ALA A 26 -2.02 9.60 -1.75
C ALA A 26 -1.95 11.09 -1.36
N SER A 27 -2.05 11.99 -2.34
CA SER A 27 -2.00 13.44 -2.13
C SER A 27 -3.18 13.96 -1.30
N TYR A 28 -4.36 13.35 -1.42
CA TYR A 28 -5.53 13.70 -0.61
C TYR A 28 -5.33 13.30 0.85
N LEU A 29 -4.96 12.05 1.12
CA LEU A 29 -4.78 11.54 2.49
C LEU A 29 -3.60 12.22 3.19
N TYR A 30 -2.52 12.49 2.46
CA TYR A 30 -1.36 13.22 2.98
C TYR A 30 -1.78 14.61 3.48
N ARG A 31 -2.51 15.38 2.66
CA ARG A 31 -3.04 16.70 3.08
C ARG A 31 -4.06 16.58 4.21
N ARG A 32 -4.99 15.63 4.14
CA ARG A 32 -6.10 15.52 5.09
C ARG A 32 -5.65 15.09 6.50
N PHE A 33 -4.58 14.32 6.59
CA PHE A 33 -3.99 13.88 7.87
C PHE A 33 -2.74 14.69 8.25
N GLY A 34 -2.53 15.84 7.61
CA GLY A 34 -1.62 16.88 8.07
C GLY A 34 -2.30 17.79 9.11
N ASN A 35 -1.51 18.57 9.85
CA ASN A 35 -2.01 19.49 10.86
C ASN A 35 -1.95 20.93 10.34
N ASP A 36 -3.13 21.47 9.99
CA ASP A 36 -3.26 22.83 9.48
C ASP A 36 -2.94 23.91 10.53
N GLN A 37 -2.99 23.58 11.83
CA GLN A 37 -2.78 24.53 12.92
C GLN A 37 -1.30 24.72 13.28
N THR A 38 -0.48 23.68 13.15
CA THR A 38 0.97 23.73 13.47
C THR A 38 1.84 23.99 12.25
N GLY A 39 1.26 23.92 11.03
CA GLY A 39 2.00 23.98 9.77
C GLY A 39 2.91 22.76 9.53
N ARG A 40 2.88 21.76 10.42
CA ARG A 40 3.67 20.54 10.34
C ARG A 40 2.76 19.38 9.92
N GLN A 41 3.21 18.55 8.99
CA GLN A 41 2.42 17.40 8.58
C GLN A 41 2.63 16.23 9.56
N ASP A 42 1.61 15.90 10.36
CA ASP A 42 1.67 14.76 11.28
C ASP A 42 1.79 13.44 10.50
N CYS A 43 1.17 13.37 9.32
CA CYS A 43 1.47 12.36 8.32
C CYS A 43 2.71 12.75 7.51
N VAL A 44 3.77 11.95 7.56
CA VAL A 44 5.05 12.22 6.88
C VAL A 44 5.05 11.76 5.43
N LEU A 45 4.40 10.61 5.18
CA LEU A 45 4.42 9.94 3.89
C LEU A 45 3.18 9.05 3.76
N VAL A 46 2.53 9.13 2.60
CA VAL A 46 1.45 8.23 2.17
C VAL A 46 1.88 7.53 0.89
N ARG A 47 1.74 6.21 0.84
CA ARG A 47 2.07 5.39 -0.32
C ARG A 47 0.92 4.47 -0.70
N CYS A 48 0.54 4.49 -1.96
CA CYS A 48 -0.50 3.64 -2.54
C CYS A 48 0.16 2.58 -3.43
N PHE A 49 -0.04 1.31 -3.06
CA PHE A 49 0.47 0.15 -3.77
C PHE A 49 -0.68 -0.67 -4.36
N LEU A 50 -0.47 -1.17 -5.57
CA LEU A 50 -1.34 -2.17 -6.21
C LEU A 50 -0.46 -3.35 -6.64
N THR A 51 -1.00 -4.57 -6.55
CA THR A 51 -0.36 -5.72 -7.18
C THR A 51 -0.64 -5.71 -8.67
N ARG A 52 0.38 -6.01 -9.47
CA ARG A 52 0.26 -6.27 -10.91
C ARG A 52 1.11 -7.46 -11.30
N SER A 53 0.77 -8.12 -12.41
CA SER A 53 1.68 -9.13 -12.97
C SER A 53 2.96 -8.47 -13.48
N TYR A 54 4.10 -9.16 -13.40
CA TYR A 54 5.39 -8.63 -13.84
C TYR A 54 5.35 -8.15 -15.30
N ARG A 55 4.67 -8.86 -16.19
CA ARG A 55 4.51 -8.47 -17.61
C ARG A 55 3.74 -7.17 -17.85
N GLU A 56 2.87 -6.78 -16.92
CA GLU A 56 2.07 -5.55 -17.04
C GLU A 56 2.76 -4.32 -16.45
N LEU A 57 3.92 -4.50 -15.82
CA LEU A 57 4.68 -3.41 -15.24
C LEU A 57 5.40 -2.57 -16.31
N ASP A 58 5.53 -1.27 -16.03
CA ASP A 58 6.43 -0.40 -16.80
C ASP A 58 7.91 -0.86 -16.66
N PRO A 59 8.78 -0.55 -17.64
CA PRO A 59 10.16 -1.06 -17.66
C PRO A 59 10.96 -0.76 -16.37
N GLN A 60 10.78 0.42 -15.77
CA GLN A 60 11.51 0.79 -14.56
C GLN A 60 10.99 0.01 -13.33
N SER A 61 9.70 -0.33 -13.30
CA SER A 61 9.12 -1.20 -12.27
C SER A 61 9.56 -2.66 -12.45
N GLN A 62 9.65 -3.17 -13.68
CA GLN A 62 10.23 -4.48 -13.99
C GLN A 62 11.69 -4.57 -13.52
N ASP A 63 12.49 -3.55 -13.85
CA ASP A 63 13.88 -3.47 -13.41
C ASP A 63 14.03 -3.44 -11.90
N CYS A 64 13.15 -2.70 -11.21
CA CYS A 64 13.12 -2.69 -9.75
C CYS A 64 12.84 -4.09 -9.18
N ALA A 65 11.78 -4.75 -9.66
CA ALA A 65 11.41 -6.09 -9.21
C ALA A 65 12.53 -7.11 -9.48
N ARG A 66 13.15 -7.05 -10.67
CA ARG A 66 14.26 -7.93 -11.05
C ARG A 66 15.48 -7.81 -10.14
N ARG A 67 15.82 -6.60 -9.67
CA ARG A 67 16.97 -6.40 -8.74
C ARG A 67 16.77 -7.05 -7.38
N ALA A 68 15.53 -7.32 -6.97
CA ALA A 68 15.22 -8.01 -5.72
C ALA A 68 15.31 -9.54 -5.86
N LEU A 69 15.45 -10.07 -7.08
CA LEU A 69 15.45 -11.50 -7.38
C LEU A 69 16.86 -11.99 -7.68
N SER A 70 17.23 -13.15 -7.13
CA SER A 70 18.54 -13.77 -7.40
C SER A 70 18.65 -14.35 -8.81
N CYS A 71 17.56 -14.88 -9.37
CA CYS A 71 17.55 -15.61 -10.66
C CYS A 71 16.58 -15.00 -11.69
N GLY A 72 16.17 -13.74 -11.52
CA GLY A 72 15.16 -13.09 -12.36
C GLY A 72 13.72 -13.55 -12.08
N PRO A 73 12.72 -13.06 -12.83
CA PRO A 73 11.32 -13.42 -12.64
C PRO A 73 11.08 -14.88 -13.05
N GLY A 74 10.67 -15.72 -12.10
CA GLY A 74 10.36 -17.13 -12.37
C GLY A 74 9.12 -17.34 -13.25
N SER A 75 8.27 -16.32 -13.38
CA SER A 75 7.14 -16.27 -14.30
C SER A 75 6.82 -14.82 -14.65
N LEU A 76 6.35 -14.57 -15.88
CA LEU A 76 5.83 -13.27 -16.29
C LEU A 76 4.52 -12.90 -15.55
N ASP A 77 3.84 -13.89 -14.98
CA ASP A 77 2.57 -13.76 -14.26
C ASP A 77 2.77 -13.49 -12.77
N MET A 78 4.02 -13.57 -12.31
CA MET A 78 4.44 -13.29 -10.94
C MET A 78 3.89 -11.94 -10.46
N LYS A 79 3.21 -11.95 -9.33
CA LYS A 79 2.63 -10.72 -8.77
C LYS A 79 3.70 -9.87 -8.10
N CYS A 80 3.66 -8.58 -8.38
CA CYS A 80 4.55 -7.58 -7.80
C CYS A 80 3.74 -6.50 -7.12
N LEU A 81 4.00 -6.24 -5.84
CA LEU A 81 3.46 -5.10 -5.10
C LEU A 81 4.15 -3.83 -5.61
N THR A 82 3.42 -3.01 -6.36
CA THR A 82 3.97 -1.90 -7.13
C THR A 82 3.40 -0.57 -6.66
N LEU A 83 4.25 0.45 -6.54
CA LEU A 83 3.88 1.80 -6.14
C LEU A 83 3.20 2.54 -7.30
N PHE A 84 1.94 2.93 -7.09
CA PHE A 84 1.14 3.67 -8.06
C PHE A 84 0.96 5.14 -7.66
N GLY A 85 0.98 5.46 -6.37
CA GLY A 85 0.86 6.84 -5.87
C GLY A 85 1.70 7.06 -4.63
N THR A 86 2.23 8.27 -4.47
CA THR A 86 3.03 8.63 -3.29
C THR A 86 2.93 10.12 -3.02
N ALA A 87 2.81 10.50 -1.76
CA ALA A 87 2.80 11.90 -1.34
C ALA A 87 3.48 12.03 0.02
N GLY A 88 4.38 13.00 0.17
CA GLY A 88 5.16 13.12 1.39
C GLY A 88 5.87 14.44 1.54
N GLU A 89 6.49 14.63 2.71
CA GLU A 89 7.12 15.90 3.11
C GLU A 89 8.26 16.32 2.20
N ARG A 90 9.03 15.36 1.68
CA ARG A 90 10.12 15.67 0.77
C ARG A 90 9.64 15.75 -0.68
N PRO A 91 10.12 16.71 -1.49
CA PRO A 91 9.79 16.79 -2.91
C PRO A 91 10.01 15.48 -3.67
N GLU A 92 11.06 14.73 -3.34
CA GLU A 92 11.33 13.40 -3.94
C GLU A 92 10.27 12.34 -3.69
N TRP A 93 9.49 12.46 -2.61
CA TRP A 93 8.49 11.48 -2.25
C TRP A 93 7.15 11.70 -2.94
N ASN A 94 7.03 12.80 -3.70
CA ASN A 94 5.84 13.13 -4.48
C ASN A 94 5.97 12.66 -5.95
N ASP A 95 7.05 11.96 -6.31
CA ASP A 95 7.24 11.33 -7.60
C ASP A 95 7.62 9.85 -7.44
N ARG A 96 6.73 8.95 -7.90
CA ARG A 96 6.97 7.50 -7.83
C ARG A 96 8.24 7.07 -8.55
N ASN A 97 8.65 7.78 -9.60
CA ASN A 97 9.83 7.42 -10.39
C ASN A 97 11.13 7.59 -9.61
N ARG A 98 11.12 8.42 -8.56
CA ARG A 98 12.25 8.61 -7.66
C ARG A 98 12.35 7.54 -6.58
N SER A 99 11.29 6.74 -6.38
CA SER A 99 11.34 5.56 -5.51
C SER A 99 12.21 4.48 -6.14
N ARG A 100 13.30 4.09 -5.45
CA ARG A 100 14.20 3.03 -5.92
C ARG A 100 13.86 1.67 -5.31
N ARG A 101 13.95 1.53 -3.99
CA ARG A 101 13.85 0.24 -3.30
C ARG A 101 12.43 -0.33 -3.22
N TYR A 102 11.43 0.55 -3.11
CA TYR A 102 10.03 0.16 -2.88
C TYR A 102 9.13 0.57 -4.06
N ARG A 103 9.67 0.57 -5.29
CA ARG A 103 8.85 0.84 -6.49
C ARG A 103 8.06 -0.39 -6.90
N SER A 104 8.69 -1.56 -6.93
CA SER A 104 8.04 -2.83 -7.24
C SER A 104 8.73 -3.96 -6.48
N ILE A 105 7.96 -4.73 -5.73
CA ILE A 105 8.44 -5.77 -4.82
C ILE A 105 7.80 -7.08 -5.26
N PRO A 106 8.58 -8.08 -5.71
CA PRO A 106 8.05 -9.39 -6.06
C PRO A 106 7.38 -10.05 -4.85
N ILE A 107 6.15 -10.56 -5.05
CA ILE A 107 5.45 -11.39 -4.07
C ILE A 107 5.69 -12.84 -4.50
N THR A 108 6.83 -13.39 -4.09
CA THR A 108 7.27 -14.75 -4.42
C THR A 108 7.42 -15.57 -3.14
N ASP A 109 8.55 -16.24 -2.98
CA ASP A 109 8.93 -17.04 -1.86
C ASP A 109 9.35 -16.22 -0.63
N LYS A 110 9.46 -16.93 0.49
CA LYS A 110 9.82 -16.34 1.79
C LYS A 110 11.21 -15.70 1.78
N GLN A 111 12.13 -16.14 0.91
CA GLN A 111 13.48 -15.59 0.82
C GLN A 111 13.51 -14.17 0.24
N VAL A 112 12.66 -13.87 -0.75
CA VAL A 112 12.53 -12.50 -1.27
C VAL A 112 11.79 -11.64 -0.25
N LEU A 113 10.70 -12.15 0.31
CA LEU A 113 9.89 -11.39 1.27
C LEU A 113 10.60 -11.08 2.59
N SER A 114 11.58 -11.89 3.02
CA SER A 114 12.40 -11.61 4.21
C SER A 114 13.27 -10.35 4.07
N GLN A 115 13.58 -9.93 2.83
CA GLN A 115 14.28 -8.67 2.54
C GLN A 115 13.37 -7.44 2.71
N PHE A 116 12.05 -7.66 2.83
CA PHE A 116 11.01 -6.65 2.98
C PHE A 116 10.10 -6.99 4.18
N PRO A 117 10.61 -6.92 5.42
CA PRO A 117 9.89 -7.40 6.60
C PRO A 117 8.56 -6.65 6.83
N MET A 118 8.49 -5.36 6.51
CA MET A 118 7.23 -4.59 6.54
C MET A 118 6.18 -5.17 5.58
N VAL A 119 6.59 -5.56 4.37
CA VAL A 119 5.68 -6.10 3.34
C VAL A 119 5.21 -7.49 3.75
N SER A 120 6.10 -8.32 4.30
CA SER A 120 5.71 -9.61 4.89
C SER A 120 4.63 -9.42 5.96
N GLN A 121 4.83 -8.47 6.86
CA GLN A 121 3.89 -8.17 7.95
C GLN A 121 2.57 -7.58 7.43
N LEU A 122 2.63 -6.72 6.41
CA LEU A 122 1.49 -6.14 5.71
C LEU A 122 0.61 -7.24 5.08
N LEU A 123 1.22 -8.14 4.29
CA LEU A 123 0.49 -9.22 3.62
C LEU A 123 -0.15 -10.17 4.64
N GLN A 124 0.57 -10.50 5.72
CA GLN A 124 0.06 -11.35 6.81
C GLN A 124 -1.13 -10.70 7.54
N GLN A 125 -1.02 -9.44 7.96
CA GLN A 125 -2.10 -8.76 8.70
C GLN A 125 -3.33 -8.48 7.83
N LEU A 126 -3.13 -8.31 6.52
CA LEU A 126 -4.22 -8.08 5.58
C LEU A 126 -4.90 -9.38 5.10
N GLY A 127 -4.35 -10.54 5.45
CA GLY A 127 -4.90 -11.85 5.09
C GLY A 127 -4.66 -12.24 3.63
N VAL A 128 -3.63 -11.68 2.98
CA VAL A 128 -3.27 -12.04 1.60
C VAL A 128 -2.45 -13.33 1.63
N GLU A 129 -3.04 -14.43 1.17
CA GLU A 129 -2.34 -15.71 1.06
C GLU A 129 -1.28 -15.63 -0.05
N VAL A 130 0.00 -15.58 0.34
CA VAL A 130 1.14 -15.77 -0.57
C VAL A 130 1.16 -17.25 -0.92
N GLU A 131 0.61 -17.60 -2.10
CA GLU A 131 0.42 -18.95 -2.64
C GLU A 131 1.02 -20.10 -1.81
N SER A 132 0.28 -20.53 -0.79
CA SER A 132 0.47 -21.86 -0.24
C SER A 132 -0.48 -22.78 -0.98
N LYS A 133 0.07 -23.77 -1.68
CA LYS A 133 -0.71 -24.85 -2.31
C LYS A 133 -1.75 -25.40 -1.32
N MET A 134 -2.99 -25.56 -1.82
CA MET A 134 -4.10 -26.36 -1.27
C MET A 134 -4.76 -25.89 0.03
N GLN A 135 -5.93 -25.25 -0.08
CA GLN A 135 -7.24 -25.88 0.22
C GLN A 135 -8.40 -24.90 -0.07
N PRO A 136 -9.54 -25.35 -0.63
CA PRO A 136 -10.71 -24.49 -0.79
C PRO A 136 -11.48 -24.41 0.54
N LYS A 137 -11.38 -23.29 1.26
CA LYS A 137 -12.32 -23.00 2.35
C LYS A 137 -13.66 -22.54 1.79
N SER A 138 -14.71 -23.23 2.22
CA SER A 138 -16.11 -22.92 1.93
C SER A 138 -16.55 -21.67 2.70
N ASP A 139 -16.18 -20.49 2.21
CA ASP A 139 -16.66 -19.23 2.78
C ASP A 139 -17.79 -18.64 1.92
N THR A 140 -18.89 -18.28 2.57
CA THR A 140 -20.07 -17.62 1.99
C THR A 140 -19.69 -16.25 1.39
N ARG A 141 -20.44 -15.77 0.38
CA ARG A 141 -20.10 -14.55 -0.39
C ARG A 141 -19.97 -13.27 0.47
N ALA A 142 -20.72 -13.17 1.57
CA ALA A 142 -20.64 -12.05 2.51
C ALA A 142 -19.35 -12.08 3.36
N ASP A 143 -19.00 -13.26 3.88
CA ASP A 143 -17.82 -13.51 4.72
C ASP A 143 -16.50 -13.25 3.94
N ARG A 144 -16.49 -13.52 2.63
CA ARG A 144 -15.37 -13.16 1.73
C ARG A 144 -15.17 -11.66 1.52
N THR A 145 -16.23 -10.85 1.64
CA THR A 145 -16.12 -9.39 1.40
C THR A 145 -15.59 -8.67 2.64
N GLU A 146 -15.93 -9.13 3.84
CA GLU A 146 -15.38 -8.60 5.10
C GLU A 146 -13.93 -9.05 5.34
N ARG A 147 -13.55 -10.27 4.96
CA ARG A 147 -12.14 -10.73 5.07
C ARG A 147 -11.17 -10.07 4.09
N THR A 148 -11.67 -9.37 3.07
CA THR A 148 -10.83 -8.75 2.04
C THR A 148 -10.50 -7.28 2.29
N LEU A 149 -11.00 -6.67 3.38
CA LEU A 149 -10.70 -5.28 3.74
C LEU A 149 -10.19 -5.21 5.17
N ASN A 150 -8.87 -5.08 5.30
CA ASN A 150 -8.19 -5.16 6.59
C ASN A 150 -7.26 -3.96 6.81
N VAL A 151 -6.76 -3.88 8.03
CA VAL A 151 -5.75 -2.90 8.44
C VAL A 151 -4.46 -3.61 8.83
N PHE A 152 -3.35 -3.02 8.44
CA PHE A 152 -2.01 -3.33 8.90
C PHE A 152 -1.58 -2.22 9.86
N TYR A 153 -0.91 -2.57 10.95
CA TYR A 153 -0.52 -1.57 11.93
C TYR A 153 0.77 -1.96 12.65
N VAL A 154 1.66 -0.97 12.77
CA VAL A 154 2.88 -1.02 13.59
C VAL A 154 2.77 0.11 14.61
N ALA A 155 2.61 -0.27 15.87
CA ALA A 155 2.33 0.66 16.96
C ALA A 155 3.49 1.56 17.32
N GLU A 156 4.68 1.00 17.26
CA GLU A 156 5.93 1.67 17.55
C GLU A 156 6.87 1.38 16.39
N ALA A 157 7.18 2.40 15.60
CA ALA A 157 8.05 2.28 14.44
C ALA A 157 9.53 2.29 14.85
N LYS A 158 9.87 3.04 15.91
CA LYS A 158 11.24 3.10 16.45
C LYS A 158 11.66 1.74 17.01
N GLY A 159 12.80 1.24 16.57
CA GLY A 159 13.31 -0.08 16.97
C GLY A 159 12.51 -1.27 16.44
N SER A 160 11.48 -1.05 15.63
CA SER A 160 10.66 -2.12 15.07
C SER A 160 11.45 -2.96 14.07
N PRO A 161 11.51 -4.30 14.21
CA PRO A 161 12.17 -5.16 13.24
C PRO A 161 11.45 -5.17 11.87
N PHE A 162 10.19 -4.73 11.83
CA PHE A 162 9.43 -4.61 10.60
C PHE A 162 9.82 -3.40 9.77
N VAL A 163 10.52 -2.42 10.35
CA VAL A 163 10.87 -1.15 9.70
C VAL A 163 12.38 -0.95 9.78
N PRO A 164 13.19 -1.57 8.90
CA PRO A 164 14.66 -1.53 9.02
C PRO A 164 15.26 -0.13 8.84
N ALA A 165 14.54 0.78 8.18
CA ALA A 165 15.01 2.10 7.80
C ALA A 165 15.04 3.10 8.98
N GLN A 166 15.72 2.73 10.07
CA GLN A 166 15.71 3.49 11.32
C GLN A 166 16.44 4.83 11.19
N GLU A 167 17.68 4.79 10.71
CA GLU A 167 18.57 5.95 10.66
C GLU A 167 18.28 6.88 9.47
N GLU A 168 17.73 6.35 8.38
CA GLU A 168 17.46 7.11 7.17
C GLU A 168 16.01 7.63 7.06
N PHE A 169 15.08 7.09 7.85
CA PHE A 169 13.66 7.41 7.72
C PHE A 169 12.86 7.47 9.03
N VAL A 170 12.94 6.49 9.92
CA VAL A 170 12.11 6.51 11.15
C VAL A 170 12.56 7.61 12.09
N ILE A 171 13.84 7.64 12.47
CA ILE A 171 14.39 8.58 13.45
C ILE A 171 14.41 10.01 12.90
N PRO A 172 14.94 10.30 11.69
CA PRO A 172 15.07 11.69 11.22
C PRO A 172 13.74 12.39 10.99
N PHE A 173 12.68 11.64 10.69
CA PHE A 173 11.36 12.20 10.44
C PHE A 173 10.41 12.03 11.63
N GLY A 174 10.85 11.38 12.70
CA GLY A 174 10.07 11.16 13.91
C GLY A 174 8.85 10.29 13.67
N ILE A 175 8.98 9.20 12.91
CA ILE A 175 7.88 8.27 12.69
C ILE A 175 7.63 7.50 13.99
N GLU A 176 6.47 7.71 14.59
CA GLU A 176 6.02 7.02 15.81
C GLU A 176 5.24 5.75 15.45
N SER A 177 4.33 5.83 14.48
CA SER A 177 3.49 4.69 14.08
C SER A 177 3.25 4.59 12.57
N ILE A 178 2.90 3.38 12.12
CA ILE A 178 2.63 3.10 10.71
C ILE A 178 1.28 2.40 10.61
N LEU A 179 0.43 2.91 9.73
CA LEU A 179 -0.88 2.37 9.45
C LEU A 179 -0.97 2.00 7.99
N GLY A 180 -1.46 0.81 7.69
CA GLY A 180 -1.87 0.39 6.37
C GLY A 180 -3.34 0.01 6.34
N PHE A 181 -4.01 0.25 5.24
CA PHE A 181 -5.32 -0.32 4.98
C PHE A 181 -5.43 -0.68 3.51
N GLY A 182 -6.27 -1.64 3.17
CA GLY A 182 -6.31 -2.11 1.80
C GLY A 182 -7.32 -3.21 1.59
N GLY A 183 -7.32 -3.75 0.38
CA GLY A 183 -8.11 -4.91 0.08
C GLY A 183 -7.95 -5.46 -1.31
N VAL A 184 -8.82 -6.40 -1.65
CA VAL A 184 -8.73 -7.19 -2.87
C VAL A 184 -9.79 -6.77 -3.89
N PHE A 185 -9.39 -6.61 -5.14
CA PHE A 185 -10.25 -6.35 -6.29
C PHE A 185 -10.91 -7.62 -6.83
N PRO A 186 -11.97 -7.51 -7.67
CA PRO A 186 -12.56 -8.67 -8.34
C PRO A 186 -11.56 -9.53 -9.14
N SER A 187 -10.54 -8.93 -9.77
CA SER A 187 -9.46 -9.64 -10.47
C SER A 187 -8.55 -10.47 -9.56
N LYS A 188 -8.74 -10.39 -8.24
CA LYS A 188 -7.85 -10.90 -7.17
C LYS A 188 -6.56 -10.12 -7.01
N GLU A 189 -6.38 -9.02 -7.73
CA GLU A 189 -5.31 -8.08 -7.41
C GLU A 189 -5.63 -7.34 -6.11
N PHE A 190 -4.58 -6.98 -5.39
CA PHE A 190 -4.67 -6.35 -4.09
C PHE A 190 -4.17 -4.92 -4.16
N PHE A 191 -4.77 -4.02 -3.38
CA PHE A 191 -4.28 -2.66 -3.17
C PHE A 191 -4.12 -2.36 -1.69
N THR A 192 -3.22 -1.44 -1.37
CA THR A 192 -3.03 -0.94 -0.02
C THR A 192 -2.48 0.47 -0.01
N ILE A 193 -2.86 1.19 1.04
CA ILE A 193 -2.41 2.53 1.36
C ILE A 193 -1.66 2.43 2.67
N ILE A 194 -0.44 2.93 2.72
CA ILE A 194 0.42 2.95 3.91
C ILE A 194 0.69 4.40 4.28
N LEU A 195 0.45 4.74 5.54
CA LEU A 195 0.66 6.03 6.17
C LEU A 195 1.76 5.90 7.21
N PHE A 196 2.72 6.82 7.16
CA PHE A 196 3.78 6.96 8.14
C PHE A 196 3.50 8.21 8.96
N SER A 197 3.32 8.05 10.27
CA SER A 197 2.78 9.08 11.17
C SER A 197 3.79 9.44 12.26
N ARG A 198 3.86 10.73 12.59
CA ARG A 198 4.55 11.26 13.78
C ARG A 198 3.76 11.09 15.06
N GLU A 199 2.49 10.77 14.92
CA GLU A 199 1.60 10.51 16.04
C GLU A 199 1.50 9.01 16.32
N LYS A 200 1.25 8.68 17.58
CA LYS A 200 0.87 7.33 17.99
C LYS A 200 -0.60 7.10 17.63
N ILE A 201 -0.85 6.21 16.67
CA ILE A 201 -2.20 5.83 16.26
C ILE A 201 -2.61 4.62 17.08
N SER A 202 -3.68 4.64 17.88
CA SER A 202 -4.10 3.42 18.59
C SER A 202 -4.65 2.35 17.63
N ARG A 203 -4.73 1.08 18.08
CA ARG A 203 -5.34 0.02 17.27
C ARG A 203 -6.80 0.33 16.94
N GLU A 204 -7.54 0.86 17.90
CA GLU A 204 -8.95 1.27 17.72
C GLU A 204 -9.05 2.35 16.63
N THR A 205 -8.11 3.30 16.62
CA THR A 205 -8.04 4.34 15.58
C THR A 205 -7.70 3.75 14.22
N ALA A 206 -6.77 2.79 14.16
CA ALA A 206 -6.43 2.07 12.95
C ALA A 206 -7.66 1.37 12.34
N GLU A 207 -8.47 0.70 13.16
CA GLU A 207 -9.69 0.00 12.71
C GLU A 207 -10.71 0.94 12.05
N LEU A 208 -10.74 2.22 12.41
CA LEU A 208 -11.61 3.22 11.77
C LEU A 208 -11.29 3.46 10.28
N PHE A 209 -10.15 2.97 9.78
CA PHE A 209 -9.76 3.09 8.38
C PHE A 209 -10.33 1.98 7.48
N LYS A 210 -10.89 0.89 8.04
CA LYS A 210 -11.53 -0.17 7.23
C LYS A 210 -12.60 0.38 6.25
N PRO A 211 -13.51 1.30 6.64
CA PRO A 211 -14.44 1.92 5.69
C PRO A 211 -13.77 2.78 4.60
N LEU A 212 -12.57 3.32 4.84
CA LEU A 212 -11.83 4.04 3.80
C LEU A 212 -11.33 3.07 2.72
N ALA A 213 -10.97 1.84 3.09
CA ALA A 213 -10.59 0.80 2.12
C ALA A 213 -11.71 0.54 1.11
N VAL A 214 -12.98 0.51 1.55
CA VAL A 214 -14.14 0.40 0.65
C VAL A 214 -14.19 1.57 -0.35
N SER A 215 -13.96 2.77 0.15
CA SER A 215 -14.05 4.00 -0.64
C SER A 215 -12.92 4.10 -1.66
N VAL A 216 -11.70 3.73 -1.28
CA VAL A 216 -10.56 3.62 -2.19
C VAL A 216 -10.79 2.53 -3.23
N ARG A 217 -11.27 1.34 -2.82
CA ARG A 217 -11.61 0.27 -3.75
C ARG A 217 -12.61 0.74 -4.79
N SER A 218 -13.66 1.47 -4.38
CA SER A 218 -14.67 2.02 -5.30
C SER A 218 -14.07 2.98 -6.32
N ALA A 219 -13.07 3.78 -5.95
CA ALA A 219 -12.41 4.70 -6.86
C ALA A 219 -11.46 4.00 -7.84
N LEU A 220 -10.84 2.90 -7.41
CA LEU A 220 -9.85 2.15 -8.20
C LEU A 220 -10.46 1.02 -9.05
N VAL A 221 -11.64 0.50 -8.69
CA VAL A 221 -12.26 -0.64 -9.38
C VAL A 221 -12.47 -0.44 -10.89
N PRO A 222 -12.74 0.77 -11.43
CA PRO A 222 -12.86 0.95 -12.89
C PRO A 222 -11.57 0.62 -13.66
N PHE A 223 -10.42 0.57 -12.95
CA PHE A 223 -9.11 0.28 -13.51
C PHE A 223 -8.58 -1.10 -13.09
N ASP A 224 -9.44 -1.94 -12.52
CA ASP A 224 -9.10 -3.31 -12.16
C ASP A 224 -8.80 -4.14 -13.42
N GLY A 225 -7.66 -4.81 -13.46
CA GLY A 225 -7.20 -5.56 -14.64
C GLY A 225 -6.87 -4.72 -15.88
N ALA A 226 -7.00 -3.39 -15.81
CA ALA A 226 -6.56 -2.50 -16.88
C ALA A 226 -5.02 -2.41 -16.90
N ARG A 227 -4.45 -2.32 -18.11
CA ARG A 227 -3.02 -1.98 -18.28
C ARG A 227 -2.77 -0.57 -17.73
N PRO A 228 -1.59 -0.33 -17.10
CA PRO A 228 -1.26 0.97 -16.53
C PRO A 228 -1.21 2.10 -17.57
#